data_AF-A0A401MRX7-F1
#
_entry.id   AF-A0A401MRX7-F1
#
_cell.length_a   1.000
_cell.length_b   1.000
_cell.length_c   1.000
_cell.angle_alpha   90.00
_cell.angle_beta   90.00
_cell.angle_gamma   90.00
#
_symmetry.space_group_name_H-M   'P 1'
#
loop_
_entity.id
_entity.type
_entity.pdbx_description
1 polymer ?
#
loop_
_entity_poly.entity_id
_entity_poly.type
_entity_poly.pdbx_seq_one_letter_code
_entity_poly.pdbx_strand_id
1 'polypeptide(L)'
;MQMTLASNMNNVVTELHAVLLNRDLADMAGKPEAIERDAALSMTLGKQGHRPPWPRAAGEAAAWQIRQIQKLLRWAEAIVISPAAHAAVMAAAATLEPADISTLDRDRDILLPTGMLVLPEPIVVVNRTGSLSDTRAFGWQFITQHQILPTAQYPGVQVTTFKDRDGPVQPAGWRQAVSQARASGNPLPPLMPDGMYGMRGDACLAEESTETLADLSEQMRRSR
;
A
#
# COMPACT_ATOMS: atom_id res chain seq x y z
N MET A 1 -13.20 -5.81 8.51
CA MET A 1 -11.78 -5.39 8.36
C MET A 1 -10.95 -6.45 7.64
N GLN A 2 -10.82 -7.68 8.15
CA GLN A 2 -9.97 -8.72 7.54
C GLN A 2 -10.35 -9.07 6.09
N MET A 3 -11.65 -9.21 5.78
CA MET A 3 -12.10 -9.47 4.40
C MET A 3 -11.75 -8.33 3.44
N THR A 4 -11.85 -7.07 3.87
CA THR A 4 -11.51 -5.90 3.05
C THR A 4 -10.01 -5.84 2.76
N LEU A 5 -9.17 -6.04 3.78
CA LEU A 5 -7.71 -6.06 3.62
C LEU A 5 -7.25 -7.26 2.77
N ALA A 6 -7.86 -8.43 2.94
CA ALA A 6 -7.58 -9.59 2.12
C ALA A 6 -7.97 -9.35 0.64
N SER A 7 -9.08 -8.66 0.39
CA SER A 7 -9.47 -8.26 -0.97
C SER A 7 -8.46 -7.29 -1.59
N ASN A 8 -8.01 -6.29 -0.83
CA ASN A 8 -7.04 -5.31 -1.33
C ASN A 8 -5.68 -5.95 -1.58
N MET A 9 -5.24 -6.86 -0.71
CA MET A 9 -4.05 -7.67 -0.92
C MET A 9 -4.17 -8.53 -2.18
N ASN A 10 -5.31 -9.20 -2.38
CA ASN A 10 -5.54 -9.99 -3.59
C ASN A 10 -5.49 -9.14 -4.87
N ASN A 11 -6.03 -7.92 -4.84
CA ASN A 11 -5.98 -7.02 -6.00
C ASN A 11 -4.54 -6.63 -6.32
N VAL A 12 -3.78 -6.15 -5.33
CA VAL A 12 -2.37 -5.75 -5.50
C VAL A 12 -1.50 -6.93 -5.96
N VAL A 13 -1.69 -8.10 -5.35
CA VAL A 13 -0.98 -9.31 -5.75
C VAL A 13 -1.33 -9.70 -7.18
N THR A 14 -2.60 -9.59 -7.58
CA THR A 14 -3.04 -9.91 -8.95
C THR A 14 -2.42 -8.95 -9.98
N GLU A 15 -2.34 -7.66 -9.67
CA GLU A 15 -1.66 -6.67 -10.52
C GLU A 15 -0.17 -6.99 -10.67
N LEU A 16 0.54 -7.19 -9.56
CA LEU A 16 1.97 -7.49 -9.60
C LEU A 16 2.24 -8.83 -10.27
N HIS A 17 1.36 -9.80 -10.07
CA HIS A 17 1.42 -11.09 -10.72
C HIS A 17 1.23 -10.99 -12.24
N ALA A 18 0.31 -10.13 -12.73
CA ALA A 18 0.16 -9.86 -14.16
C ALA A 18 1.42 -9.20 -14.77
N VAL A 19 2.05 -8.28 -14.04
CA VAL A 19 3.34 -7.68 -14.44
C VAL A 19 4.43 -8.74 -14.53
N LEU A 20 4.55 -9.64 -13.55
CA LEU A 20 5.54 -10.72 -13.57
C LEU A 20 5.34 -11.70 -14.74
N LEU A 21 4.09 -11.91 -15.17
CA LEU A 21 3.77 -12.74 -16.33
C LEU A 21 3.81 -11.99 -17.67
N ASN A 22 3.99 -10.66 -17.65
CA ASN A 22 3.93 -9.80 -18.83
C ASN A 22 2.62 -9.99 -19.63
N ARG A 23 1.49 -10.09 -18.92
CA ARG A 23 0.15 -10.33 -19.50
C ARG A 23 -0.84 -9.25 -19.11
N ASP A 24 -1.83 -9.03 -19.98
CA ASP A 24 -3.00 -8.25 -19.63
C ASP A 24 -3.84 -8.96 -18.56
N LEU A 25 -4.38 -8.17 -17.62
CA LEU A 25 -5.21 -8.68 -16.51
C LEU A 25 -6.43 -9.48 -17.01
N ALA A 26 -6.92 -9.19 -18.22
CA ALA A 26 -8.03 -9.89 -18.85
C ALA A 26 -7.71 -11.34 -19.24
N ASP A 27 -6.44 -11.66 -19.49
CA ASP A 27 -5.98 -12.97 -19.99
C ASP A 27 -5.67 -13.99 -18.86
N MET A 28 -5.90 -13.59 -17.61
CA MET A 28 -5.48 -14.30 -16.40
C MET A 28 -6.59 -15.18 -15.79
N ALA A 29 -7.80 -15.16 -16.34
CA ALA A 29 -8.92 -15.95 -15.81
C ALA A 29 -8.72 -17.46 -16.06
N GLY A 30 -8.25 -18.19 -15.04
CA GLY A 30 -8.40 -19.65 -14.96
C GLY A 30 -7.13 -20.50 -15.11
N LYS A 31 -5.92 -19.98 -14.89
CA LYS A 31 -4.67 -20.79 -14.93
C LYS A 31 -4.03 -20.96 -13.53
N PRO A 32 -3.45 -22.14 -13.24
CA PRO A 32 -2.85 -22.41 -11.93
C PRO A 32 -1.43 -21.81 -11.85
N GLU A 33 -1.26 -20.81 -11.00
CA GLU A 33 -0.09 -19.91 -10.92
C GLU A 33 0.40 -19.82 -9.45
N ALA A 34 0.89 -20.91 -8.88
CA ALA A 34 1.25 -20.91 -7.45
C ALA A 34 2.57 -20.15 -7.16
N ILE A 35 3.60 -20.33 -7.99
CA ILE A 35 4.95 -19.81 -7.71
C ILE A 35 5.04 -18.31 -7.97
N GLU A 36 4.54 -17.83 -9.10
CA GLU A 36 4.54 -16.41 -9.44
C GLU A 36 3.63 -15.61 -8.50
N ARG A 37 2.49 -16.16 -8.09
CA ARG A 37 1.60 -15.54 -7.11
C ARG A 37 2.25 -15.48 -5.72
N ASP A 38 2.94 -16.53 -5.31
CA ASP A 38 3.74 -16.54 -4.08
C ASP A 38 4.86 -15.50 -4.12
N ALA A 39 5.52 -15.35 -5.27
CA ALA A 39 6.53 -14.31 -5.49
C ALA A 39 5.91 -12.90 -5.40
N ALA A 40 4.79 -12.65 -6.09
CA ALA A 40 4.09 -11.37 -6.04
C ALA A 40 3.62 -11.00 -4.62
N LEU A 41 3.07 -11.97 -3.88
CA LEU A 41 2.70 -11.78 -2.47
C LEU A 41 3.93 -11.44 -1.61
N SER A 42 5.01 -12.19 -1.79
CA SER A 42 6.27 -11.98 -1.08
C SER A 42 6.88 -10.61 -1.40
N MET A 43 6.81 -10.15 -2.66
CA MET A 43 7.32 -8.85 -3.12
C MET A 43 6.52 -7.73 -2.47
N THR A 44 5.19 -7.88 -2.45
CA THR A 44 4.28 -6.92 -1.82
C THR A 44 4.55 -6.79 -0.33
N LEU A 45 4.69 -7.92 0.37
CA LEU A 45 4.95 -7.94 1.81
C LEU A 45 6.35 -7.42 2.16
N GLY A 46 7.36 -7.81 1.39
CA GLY A 46 8.72 -7.32 1.55
C GLY A 46 8.82 -5.80 1.35
N LYS A 47 8.14 -5.27 0.33
CA LYS A 47 8.03 -3.81 0.08
C LYS A 47 7.29 -3.10 1.21
N GLN A 48 6.24 -3.71 1.77
CA GLN A 48 5.56 -3.21 2.97
C GLN A 48 6.40 -3.34 4.25
N GLY A 49 7.61 -3.88 4.18
CA GLY A 49 8.51 -3.99 5.33
C GLY A 49 8.19 -5.14 6.29
N HIS A 50 7.45 -6.13 5.81
CA HIS A 50 7.27 -7.38 6.54
C HIS A 50 8.53 -8.22 6.42
N ARG A 51 9.08 -8.65 7.56
CA ARG A 51 10.25 -9.51 7.60
C ARG A 51 9.90 -10.94 7.14
N PRO A 52 10.73 -11.58 6.30
CA PRO A 52 10.56 -13.00 5.96
C PRO A 52 10.76 -13.91 7.20
N PRO A 53 10.24 -15.15 7.19
CA PRO A 53 9.56 -15.83 6.08
C PRO A 53 8.14 -15.33 5.87
N TRP A 54 7.77 -15.03 4.62
CA TRP A 54 6.44 -14.50 4.29
C TRP A 54 5.38 -15.61 4.21
N PRO A 55 4.12 -15.32 4.61
CA PRO A 55 3.01 -16.23 4.41
C PRO A 55 2.74 -16.45 2.92
N ARG A 56 2.22 -17.65 2.59
CA ARG A 56 1.80 -18.02 1.23
C ARG A 56 0.30 -17.77 0.98
N ALA A 57 -0.46 -17.51 2.03
CA ALA A 57 -1.90 -17.30 1.94
C ALA A 57 -2.29 -15.84 2.23
N ALA A 58 -3.21 -15.29 1.43
CA ALA A 58 -3.70 -13.93 1.58
C ALA A 58 -4.36 -13.67 2.96
N GLY A 59 -5.00 -14.68 3.55
CA GLY A 59 -5.61 -14.56 4.89
C GLY A 59 -4.58 -14.34 6.00
N GLU A 60 -3.43 -15.00 5.92
CA GLU A 60 -2.31 -14.81 6.86
C GLU A 60 -1.63 -13.45 6.64
N ALA A 61 -1.44 -13.05 5.38
CA ALA A 61 -0.94 -11.73 5.01
C ALA A 61 -1.85 -10.60 5.55
N ALA A 62 -3.17 -10.77 5.44
CA ALA A 62 -4.13 -9.83 6.02
C ALA A 62 -4.01 -9.74 7.55
N ALA A 63 -3.78 -10.86 8.24
CA ALA A 63 -3.54 -10.85 9.68
C ALA A 63 -2.23 -10.12 10.05
N TRP A 64 -1.19 -10.22 9.22
CA TRP A 64 0.04 -9.45 9.38
C TRP A 64 -0.20 -7.95 9.24
N GLN A 65 -0.93 -7.53 8.20
CA GLN A 65 -1.29 -6.13 8.00
C GLN A 65 -2.13 -5.57 9.15
N ILE A 66 -3.13 -6.33 9.64
CA ILE A 66 -3.94 -5.91 10.79
C ILE A 66 -3.05 -5.61 12.00
N ARG A 67 -2.08 -6.49 12.31
CA ARG A 67 -1.16 -6.25 13.44
C ARG A 67 -0.31 -5.00 13.25
N GLN A 68 0.14 -4.72 12.02
CA GLN A 68 0.88 -3.50 11.71
C GLN A 68 0.00 -2.25 11.85
N ILE A 69 -1.22 -2.28 11.32
CA ILE A 69 -2.18 -1.18 11.46
C ILE A 69 -2.49 -0.93 12.94
N GLN A 70 -2.70 -1.97 13.74
CA GLN A 70 -2.90 -1.83 15.17
C GLN A 70 -1.67 -1.25 15.89
N LYS A 71 -0.45 -1.59 15.44
CA LYS A 71 0.78 -1.00 15.98
C LYS A 71 0.83 0.49 15.64
N LEU A 72 0.61 0.85 14.38
CA LEU A 72 0.52 2.23 13.92
C LEU A 72 -0.50 3.02 14.76
N LEU A 73 -1.75 2.55 14.85
CA LEU A 73 -2.81 3.25 15.59
C LEU A 73 -2.53 3.39 17.09
N ARG A 74 -1.69 2.52 17.69
CA ARG A 74 -1.30 2.62 19.10
C ARG A 74 -0.18 3.61 19.36
N TRP A 75 0.73 3.79 18.40
CA TRP A 75 1.98 4.52 18.61
C TRP A 75 2.11 5.79 17.77
N ALA A 76 1.23 5.99 16.80
CA ALA A 76 1.27 7.16 15.94
C ALA A 76 0.97 8.43 16.73
N GLU A 77 1.83 9.42 16.53
CA GLU A 77 1.52 10.80 16.88
C GLU A 77 0.49 11.34 15.88
N ALA A 78 -0.66 11.75 16.40
CA ALA A 78 -1.75 12.27 15.58
C ALA A 78 -1.52 13.74 15.24
N ILE A 79 -1.50 14.04 13.94
CA ILE A 79 -1.39 15.37 13.37
C ILE A 79 -2.74 15.73 12.77
N VAL A 80 -3.30 16.84 13.22
CA VAL A 80 -4.53 17.43 12.68
C VAL A 80 -4.17 18.77 12.07
N ILE A 81 -4.48 18.94 10.79
CA ILE A 81 -4.18 20.17 10.06
C ILE A 81 -5.44 21.00 9.85
N SER A 82 -5.29 22.33 9.79
CA SER A 82 -6.38 23.23 9.46
C SER A 82 -6.81 23.07 7.99
N PRO A 83 -8.02 23.51 7.60
CA PRO A 83 -8.44 23.54 6.19
C PRO A 83 -7.46 24.30 5.27
N ALA A 84 -6.86 25.40 5.76
CA ALA A 84 -5.86 26.14 4.99
C ALA A 84 -4.57 25.34 4.78
N ALA A 85 -4.08 24.65 5.82
CA ALA A 85 -2.92 23.77 5.70
C ALA A 85 -3.22 22.56 4.80
N HIS A 86 -4.45 22.04 4.83
CA HIS A 86 -4.91 20.99 3.92
C HIS A 86 -4.84 21.46 2.46
N ALA A 87 -5.35 22.64 2.14
CA ALA A 87 -5.25 23.21 0.79
C ALA A 87 -3.79 23.36 0.33
N ALA A 88 -2.89 23.78 1.23
CA ALA A 88 -1.46 23.88 0.92
C ALA A 88 -0.83 22.51 0.64
N VAL A 89 -1.14 21.49 1.44
CA VAL A 89 -0.70 20.10 1.20
C VAL A 89 -1.20 19.59 -0.15
N MET A 90 -2.47 19.85 -0.49
CA MET A 90 -3.04 19.44 -1.77
C MET A 90 -2.36 20.13 -2.94
N ALA A 91 -2.08 21.43 -2.84
CA ALA A 91 -1.36 22.18 -3.87
C ALA A 91 0.06 21.65 -4.07
N ALA A 92 0.80 21.38 -2.98
CA ALA A 92 2.14 20.80 -3.05
C ALA A 92 2.13 19.38 -3.62
N ALA A 93 1.16 18.54 -3.22
CA ALA A 93 1.04 17.19 -3.74
C ALA A 93 0.72 17.16 -5.24
N ALA A 94 -0.01 18.17 -5.75
CA ALA A 94 -0.34 18.27 -7.17
C ALA A 94 0.85 18.58 -8.08
N THR A 95 1.97 19.04 -7.52
CA THR A 95 3.20 19.32 -8.27
C THR A 95 4.24 18.20 -8.17
N LEU A 96 3.96 17.13 -7.43
CA LEU A 96 4.91 16.03 -7.26
C LEU A 96 5.01 15.18 -8.53
N GLU A 97 6.24 14.96 -8.97
CA GLU A 97 6.59 13.99 -9.99
C GLU A 97 7.10 12.69 -9.34
N PRO A 98 7.04 11.54 -10.04
CA PRO A 98 7.59 10.28 -9.52
C PRO A 98 9.06 10.37 -9.09
N ALA A 99 9.86 11.21 -9.77
CA ALA A 99 11.27 11.45 -9.45
C ALA A 99 11.44 12.21 -8.12
N ASP A 100 10.51 13.09 -7.74
CA ASP A 100 10.59 13.77 -6.44
C ASP A 100 10.47 12.77 -5.29
N ILE A 101 9.62 11.74 -5.45
CA ILE A 101 9.40 10.70 -4.44
C ILE A 101 10.63 9.80 -4.28
N SER A 102 11.43 9.57 -5.34
CA SER A 102 12.63 8.74 -5.25
C SER A 102 13.76 9.43 -4.46
N THR A 103 13.70 10.75 -4.33
CA THR A 103 14.67 11.53 -3.54
C THR A 103 14.42 11.51 -2.04
N LEU A 104 13.29 10.95 -1.59
CA LEU A 104 12.89 10.92 -0.18
C LEU A 104 13.97 10.25 0.70
N ASP A 105 14.45 11.00 1.69
CA ASP A 105 15.28 10.50 2.79
C ASP A 105 14.45 10.54 4.07
N ARG A 106 14.05 9.37 4.57
CA ARG A 106 13.16 9.31 5.74
C ARG A 106 13.81 9.93 6.99
N ASP A 107 15.13 9.87 7.12
CA ASP A 107 15.84 10.29 8.33
C ASP A 107 16.09 11.81 8.32
N ARG A 108 16.00 12.46 7.13
CA ARG A 108 16.14 13.92 6.97
C ARG A 108 14.81 14.64 6.76
N ASP A 109 13.92 14.04 5.97
CA ASP A 109 12.71 14.72 5.48
C ASP A 109 11.48 14.47 6.37
N ILE A 110 11.49 13.40 7.18
CA ILE A 110 10.35 13.01 8.01
C ILE A 110 10.73 13.10 9.49
N LEU A 111 10.13 14.07 10.19
CA LEU A 111 10.44 14.34 11.59
C LEU A 111 9.97 13.24 12.55
N LEU A 112 8.87 12.56 12.22
CA LEU A 112 8.23 11.57 13.09
C LEU A 112 8.38 10.16 12.50
N PRO A 113 9.07 9.23 13.18
CA PRO A 113 9.22 7.85 12.71
C PRO A 113 7.90 7.08 12.64
N THR A 114 6.88 7.50 13.38
CA THR A 114 5.53 6.93 13.31
C THR A 114 4.52 8.04 13.55
N GLY A 115 3.65 8.30 12.58
CA GLY A 115 2.70 9.40 12.66
C GLY A 115 1.41 9.11 11.92
N MET A 116 0.38 9.92 12.18
CA MET A 116 -0.90 9.82 11.53
C MET A 116 -1.47 11.20 11.26
N LEU A 117 -1.64 11.53 9.99
CA LEU A 117 -2.30 12.74 9.53
C LEU A 117 -3.78 12.47 9.30
N VAL A 118 -4.64 13.17 10.04
CA VAL A 118 -6.08 13.20 9.79
C VAL A 118 -6.41 14.51 9.08
N LEU A 119 -6.99 14.39 7.89
CA LEU A 119 -7.36 15.55 7.09
C LEU A 119 -8.58 16.24 7.69
N PRO A 120 -8.89 17.50 7.34
CA PRO A 120 -10.15 18.14 7.70
C PRO A 120 -11.30 17.70 6.79
N GLU A 121 -11.02 17.43 5.50
CA GLU A 121 -11.96 16.85 4.52
C GLU A 121 -11.31 15.66 3.78
N PRO A 122 -12.07 14.66 3.33
CA PRO A 122 -11.50 13.54 2.57
C PRO A 122 -11.10 13.95 1.16
N ILE A 123 -10.01 13.39 0.66
CA ILE A 123 -9.55 13.56 -0.72
C ILE A 123 -10.16 12.46 -1.56
N VAL A 124 -10.86 12.83 -2.64
CA VAL A 124 -11.39 11.87 -3.62
C VAL A 124 -10.39 11.70 -4.74
N VAL A 125 -9.99 10.46 -4.99
CA VAL A 125 -9.03 10.08 -6.04
C VAL A 125 -9.64 9.03 -6.97
N VAL A 126 -9.19 9.04 -8.21
CA VAL A 126 -9.45 7.93 -9.14
C VAL A 126 -8.27 6.98 -9.02
N ASN A 127 -8.52 5.72 -8.66
CA ASN A 127 -7.48 4.71 -8.57
C ASN A 127 -7.02 4.26 -9.98
N ARG A 128 -5.98 3.42 -10.04
CA ARG A 128 -5.45 2.90 -11.33
C ARG A 128 -6.47 2.10 -12.14
N THR A 129 -7.48 1.52 -11.49
CA THR A 129 -8.56 0.77 -12.15
C THR A 129 -9.72 1.67 -12.60
N GLY A 130 -9.57 3.01 -12.53
CA GLY A 130 -10.60 3.97 -12.92
C GLY A 130 -11.74 4.13 -11.93
N SER A 131 -11.67 3.49 -10.76
CA SER A 131 -12.69 3.56 -9.71
C SER A 131 -12.39 4.70 -8.74
N LEU A 132 -13.44 5.35 -8.26
CA LEU A 132 -13.32 6.37 -7.22
C LEU A 132 -12.96 5.72 -5.87
N SER A 133 -12.08 6.37 -5.13
CA SER A 133 -11.80 6.11 -3.72
C SER A 133 -11.70 7.43 -2.98
N ASP A 134 -11.90 7.41 -1.67
CA ASP A 134 -11.68 8.56 -0.79
C ASP A 134 -10.64 8.22 0.28
N THR A 135 -9.81 9.19 0.64
CA THR A 135 -8.84 9.06 1.74
C THR A 135 -9.05 10.17 2.74
N ARG A 136 -9.27 9.78 3.99
CA ARG A 136 -9.54 10.65 5.14
C ARG A 136 -8.32 10.84 6.03
N ALA A 137 -7.45 9.83 6.10
CA ALA A 137 -6.24 9.89 6.89
C ALA A 137 -5.12 9.08 6.26
N PHE A 138 -3.88 9.49 6.56
CA PHE A 138 -2.66 8.79 6.22
C PHE A 138 -1.90 8.49 7.50
N GLY A 139 -1.56 7.23 7.74
CA GLY A 139 -0.58 6.88 8.76
C GLY A 139 0.71 6.42 8.13
N TRP A 140 1.84 6.67 8.79
CA TRP A 140 3.13 6.19 8.34
C TRP A 140 3.95 5.60 9.48
N GLN A 141 4.86 4.70 9.12
CA GLN A 141 5.88 4.16 10.02
C GLN A 141 7.18 3.88 9.26
N PHE A 142 8.32 4.12 9.90
CA PHE A 142 9.61 3.71 9.38
C PHE A 142 9.73 2.19 9.41
N ILE A 143 10.22 1.62 8.31
CA ILE A 143 10.35 0.18 8.10
C ILE A 143 11.70 -0.16 7.47
N THR A 144 12.06 -1.44 7.51
CA THR A 144 13.08 -1.98 6.61
C THR A 144 12.34 -2.71 5.50
N GLN A 145 12.49 -2.24 4.26
CA GLN A 145 12.00 -2.98 3.10
C GLN A 145 12.90 -4.17 2.84
N HIS A 146 12.30 -5.26 2.36
CA HIS A 146 12.98 -6.51 2.04
C HIS A 146 12.72 -6.85 0.57
N GLN A 147 13.77 -6.95 -0.24
CA GLN A 147 13.67 -7.46 -1.60
C GLN A 147 13.78 -8.98 -1.60
N ILE A 148 13.08 -9.63 -2.53
CA ILE A 148 13.22 -11.07 -2.76
C ILE A 148 14.50 -11.36 -3.52
N LEU A 149 14.77 -10.60 -4.60
CA LEU A 149 15.91 -10.81 -5.48
C LEU A 149 16.42 -9.46 -6.06
N PRO A 150 17.72 -9.14 -5.90
CA PRO A 150 18.63 -9.75 -4.92
C PRO A 150 18.09 -9.57 -3.49
N THR A 151 18.47 -10.45 -2.55
CA THR A 151 18.08 -10.29 -1.15
C THR A 151 18.77 -9.06 -0.58
N ALA A 152 18.08 -7.92 -0.65
CA ALA A 152 18.56 -6.62 -0.20
C ALA A 152 17.58 -6.02 0.81
N GLN A 153 18.11 -5.14 1.65
CA GLN A 153 17.33 -4.42 2.65
C GLN A 153 17.55 -2.93 2.50
N TYR A 154 16.46 -2.17 2.53
CA TYR A 154 16.51 -0.72 2.36
C TYR A 154 15.73 -0.03 3.49
N PRO A 155 16.24 1.09 4.01
CA PRO A 155 15.43 2.02 4.79
C PRO A 155 14.20 2.45 3.98
N GLY A 156 13.02 2.40 4.60
CA GLY A 156 11.80 2.82 3.94
C GLY A 156 10.76 3.37 4.89
N VAL A 157 9.65 3.77 4.28
CA VAL A 157 8.44 4.29 4.94
C VAL A 157 7.26 3.45 4.46
N GLN A 158 6.51 2.90 5.40
CA GLN A 158 5.22 2.29 5.12
C GLN A 158 4.14 3.33 5.32
N VAL A 159 3.28 3.54 4.33
CA VAL A 159 2.10 4.41 4.41
C VAL A 159 0.85 3.55 4.41
N THR A 160 -0.04 3.79 5.37
CA THR A 160 -1.38 3.21 5.45
C THR A 160 -2.41 4.30 5.15
N THR A 161 -3.29 4.07 4.19
CA THR A 161 -4.41 4.97 3.90
C THR A 161 -5.66 4.51 4.65
N PHE A 162 -6.44 5.46 5.13
CA PHE A 162 -7.72 5.22 5.76
C PHE A 162 -8.80 6.02 5.06
N LYS A 163 -9.90 5.36 4.71
CA LYS A 163 -11.12 6.02 4.23
C LYS A 163 -12.10 6.27 5.35
N ASP A 164 -12.97 7.24 5.15
CA ASP A 164 -14.08 7.46 6.05
C ASP A 164 -15.18 6.44 5.76
N ARG A 165 -15.65 5.74 6.80
CA ARG A 165 -16.77 4.81 6.68
C ARG A 165 -17.98 5.47 6.03
N ASP A 166 -18.25 6.72 6.41
CA ASP A 166 -19.38 7.51 5.96
C ASP A 166 -18.96 8.58 4.93
N GLY A 167 -17.78 8.39 4.32
CA GLY A 167 -17.20 9.30 3.33
C GLY A 167 -18.01 9.44 2.04
N PRO A 168 -17.62 10.35 1.14
CA PRO A 168 -18.37 10.69 -0.07
C PRO A 168 -18.44 9.56 -1.10
N VAL A 169 -17.48 8.61 -1.08
CA VAL A 169 -17.43 7.51 -2.03
C VAL A 169 -18.04 6.25 -1.41
N GLN A 170 -19.28 5.92 -1.83
CA GLN A 170 -20.09 4.84 -1.23
C GLN A 170 -20.59 3.83 -2.27
N PRO A 171 -19.70 3.00 -2.87
CA PRO A 171 -20.11 1.94 -3.79
C PRO A 171 -21.16 1.01 -3.16
N ALA A 172 -22.02 0.40 -3.99
CA ALA A 172 -23.11 -0.45 -3.50
C ALA A 172 -22.61 -1.56 -2.56
N GLY A 173 -21.50 -2.22 -2.91
CA GLY A 173 -20.88 -3.26 -2.07
C GLY A 173 -20.36 -2.72 -0.72
N TRP A 174 -19.86 -1.49 -0.67
CA TRP A 174 -19.43 -0.86 0.58
C TRP A 174 -20.62 -0.56 1.49
N ARG A 175 -21.70 0.02 0.94
CA ARG A 175 -22.93 0.28 1.69
C ARG A 175 -23.55 -1.00 2.26
N GLN A 176 -23.53 -2.08 1.48
CA GLN A 176 -23.98 -3.40 1.93
C GLN A 176 -23.10 -3.95 3.06
N ALA A 177 -21.77 -3.83 2.96
CA ALA A 177 -20.87 -4.26 4.02
C ALA A 177 -21.08 -3.47 5.33
N VAL A 178 -21.28 -2.15 5.23
CA VAL A 178 -21.58 -1.28 6.38
C VAL A 178 -22.91 -1.65 7.02
N SER A 179 -23.97 -1.86 6.22
CA SER A 179 -25.29 -2.23 6.72
C SER A 179 -25.29 -3.61 7.39
N GLN A 180 -24.61 -4.59 6.80
CA GLN A 180 -24.46 -5.94 7.36
C GLN A 180 -23.65 -5.93 8.67
N ALA A 181 -22.57 -5.17 8.74
CA ALA A 181 -21.77 -5.00 9.96
C ALA A 181 -22.62 -4.39 11.09
N ARG A 182 -23.42 -3.37 10.78
CA ARG A 182 -24.37 -2.77 11.73
C ARG A 182 -25.45 -3.78 12.18
N ALA A 183 -26.05 -4.51 11.24
CA ALA A 183 -27.10 -5.49 11.54
C ALA A 183 -26.61 -6.66 12.39
N SER A 184 -25.33 -7.03 12.26
CA SER A 184 -24.68 -8.09 13.06
C SER A 184 -24.15 -7.62 14.42
N GLY A 185 -24.46 -6.38 14.84
CA GLY A 185 -24.04 -5.83 16.14
C GLY A 185 -22.55 -5.44 16.21
N ASN A 186 -21.83 -5.47 15.09
CA ASN A 186 -20.39 -5.20 15.01
C ASN A 186 -20.12 -4.08 14.00
N PRO A 187 -20.50 -2.82 14.32
CA PRO A 187 -20.34 -1.71 13.39
C PRO A 187 -18.87 -1.49 13.04
N LEU A 188 -18.62 -1.14 11.77
CA LEU A 188 -17.28 -0.78 11.32
C LEU A 188 -16.81 0.52 12.00
N PRO A 189 -15.50 0.63 12.34
CA PRO A 189 -14.94 1.86 12.87
C PRO A 189 -15.08 3.03 11.87
N PRO A 190 -15.06 4.28 12.35
CA PRO A 190 -15.18 5.46 11.48
C PRO A 190 -14.05 5.55 10.44
N LEU A 191 -12.82 5.23 10.84
CA LEU A 191 -11.68 5.15 9.92
C LEU A 191 -11.43 3.70 9.56
N MET A 192 -11.55 3.40 8.27
CA MET A 192 -11.38 2.07 7.72
C MET A 192 -10.07 2.00 6.94
N PRO A 193 -9.14 1.09 7.29
CA PRO A 193 -7.93 0.91 6.50
C PRO A 193 -8.28 0.53 5.07
N ASP A 194 -7.69 1.23 4.11
CA ASP A 194 -7.94 1.06 2.69
C ASP A 194 -6.73 0.46 1.97
N GLY A 195 -5.51 0.87 2.30
CA GLY A 195 -4.31 0.33 1.66
C GLY A 195 -3.08 0.46 2.52
N MET A 196 -2.05 -0.33 2.19
CA MET A 196 -0.74 -0.29 2.81
C MET A 196 0.32 -0.36 1.72
N TYR A 197 1.19 0.63 1.70
CA TYR A 197 2.18 0.82 0.64
C TYR A 197 3.54 1.05 1.28
N GLY A 198 4.59 0.52 0.65
CA GLY A 198 5.95 0.79 1.07
C GLY A 198 6.69 1.61 0.03
N MET A 199 7.44 2.60 0.50
CA MET A 199 8.33 3.43 -0.31
C MET A 199 9.75 3.35 0.26
N ARG A 200 10.75 3.40 -0.62
CA ARG A 200 12.14 3.61 -0.18
C ARG A 200 12.25 5.01 0.42
N GLY A 201 13.15 5.15 1.38
CA GLY A 201 13.37 6.39 2.11
C GLY A 201 14.84 6.60 2.40
N ASP A 202 15.70 6.21 1.45
CA ASP A 202 17.16 6.23 1.56
C ASP A 202 17.82 7.17 0.54
N ALA A 203 17.07 8.16 0.02
CA ALA A 203 17.55 9.16 -0.94
C ALA A 203 18.21 8.56 -2.20
N CYS A 204 17.77 7.37 -2.62
CA CYS A 204 18.39 6.65 -3.73
C CYS A 204 17.99 7.27 -5.08
N LEU A 205 18.83 8.17 -5.59
CA LEU A 205 18.76 8.71 -6.95
C LEU A 205 19.13 7.70 -8.05
N ALA A 206 19.71 6.56 -7.68
CA ALA A 206 19.92 5.49 -8.63
C ALA A 206 18.56 4.90 -8.99
N GLU A 207 17.94 5.43 -10.05
CA GLU A 207 17.23 4.55 -10.97
C GLU A 207 18.24 3.43 -11.28
N GLU A 208 17.98 2.21 -10.80
CA GLU A 208 18.62 1.05 -11.41
C GLU A 208 18.32 1.22 -12.90
N SER A 209 19.36 1.46 -13.71
CA SER A 209 19.14 1.86 -15.09
C SER A 209 18.20 0.85 -15.72
N THR A 210 17.30 1.32 -16.58
CA THR A 210 16.40 0.43 -17.32
C THR A 210 17.16 -0.70 -18.00
N GLU A 211 18.42 -0.48 -18.39
CA GLU A 211 19.37 -1.51 -18.82
C GLU A 211 19.72 -2.52 -17.73
N THR A 212 20.09 -2.09 -16.52
CA THR A 212 20.40 -2.99 -15.39
C THR A 212 19.19 -3.86 -15.01
N LEU A 213 17.99 -3.28 -15.02
CA LEU A 213 16.74 -4.00 -14.76
C LEU A 213 16.36 -4.94 -15.93
N ALA A 214 16.62 -4.54 -17.16
CA ALA A 214 16.42 -5.38 -18.35
C ALA A 214 17.39 -6.56 -18.38
N ASP A 215 18.67 -6.32 -18.04
CA ASP A 215 19.72 -7.34 -17.95
C ASP A 215 19.42 -8.35 -16.83
N LEU A 216 18.98 -7.87 -15.67
CA LEU A 216 18.57 -8.74 -14.56
C LEU A 216 17.33 -9.57 -14.94
N SER A 217 16.35 -8.96 -15.61
CA SER A 217 15.16 -9.65 -16.16
C SER A 217 15.54 -10.70 -17.21
N GLU A 218 16.55 -10.43 -18.04
CA GLU A 218 17.02 -11.35 -19.07
C GLU A 218 17.85 -12.50 -18.46
N GLN A 219 18.71 -12.22 -17.48
CA GLN A 219 19.43 -13.24 -16.72
C GLN A 219 18.47 -14.20 -16.00
N MET A 220 17.44 -13.66 -15.34
CA MET A 220 16.42 -14.45 -14.66
C MET A 220 15.58 -15.32 -15.63
N ARG A 221 15.39 -14.87 -16.87
CA ARG A 221 14.76 -15.66 -17.94
C ARG A 221 15.64 -16.80 -18.44
N ARG A 222 16.97 -16.63 -18.44
CA ARG A 222 17.94 -17.66 -18.86
C ARG A 222 18.22 -18.72 -17.80
N SER A 223 17.94 -18.41 -16.53
CA SER A 223 18.12 -19.33 -15.40
C SER A 223 16.87 -20.16 -15.04
N ARG A 224 15.77 -20.02 -15.79
CA ARG A 224 14.58 -20.91 -15.74
C ARG A 224 14.71 -22.01 -16.78
#